data_AF-A0A176S3P9-F1
#
_entry.id   AF-A0A176S3P9-F1
#
_cell.length_a   1.000
_cell.length_b   1.000
_cell.length_c   1.000
_cell.angle_alpha   90.00
_cell.angle_beta   90.00
_cell.angle_gamma   90.00
#
_symmetry.space_group_name_H-M   'P 1'
#
loop_
_entity.id
_entity.type
_entity.pdbx_description
1 polymer ?
#
loop_
_entity_poly.entity_id
_entity_poly.type
_entity_poly.pdbx_seq_one_letter_code
_entity_poly.pdbx_strand_id
1 'polypeptide(L)'
;MITGVLDNNGKDEVIIDFGTQYGIWVWMNNNNWVQLHTLSPDTLVMGDIDNNGKDEVIIDFGEPYGIWVWMNNNNWVHLHSVSPDSMVTGDIDNNDQDEVIIDFGTQYGIWIWMNNNNWEKLHNLSPESMVTADIDGNEQNDVIIDFGTQYGIWIWMNNNNWVQLHTLSPDTLVIGDIDNNHQDEVIIDFGTQYGIWIWMNNNNWEPLHSVSPDSMVTGDIDNNGQDDIIIDFGTQYGIWVRMNNSTWEQLHSLSPKNMVTGNIDGMSEALAELDNTMLLPEANAEPLPKDEITELPLVSPQELP
;
A
#
# COMPACT_ATOMS: atom_id res chain seq x y z
N MET A 1 -5.74 -2.24 8.82
CA MET A 1 -5.67 -3.70 8.60
C MET A 1 -4.66 -3.90 7.48
N ILE A 2 -3.93 -5.00 7.48
CA ILE A 2 -2.97 -5.34 6.42
C ILE A 2 -2.98 -6.86 6.18
N THR A 3 -2.32 -7.27 5.12
CA THR A 3 -2.09 -8.66 4.71
C THR A 3 -0.58 -8.90 4.55
N GLY A 4 -0.15 -10.15 4.65
CA GLY A 4 1.22 -10.56 4.33
C GLY A 4 1.52 -11.98 4.81
N VAL A 5 2.73 -12.48 4.53
CA VAL A 5 3.11 -13.89 4.68
C VAL A 5 3.83 -14.11 6.02
N LEU A 6 3.16 -14.64 7.06
CA LEU A 6 3.80 -14.85 8.37
C LEU A 6 4.44 -16.23 8.57
N ASP A 7 4.10 -17.23 7.74
CA ASP A 7 4.55 -18.62 7.96
C ASP A 7 4.95 -19.44 6.70
N ASN A 8 4.96 -18.83 5.51
CA ASN A 8 5.34 -19.43 4.22
C ASN A 8 4.50 -20.64 3.81
N ASN A 9 3.24 -20.73 4.24
CA ASN A 9 2.35 -21.80 3.83
C ASN A 9 1.68 -21.57 2.45
N GLY A 10 1.98 -20.45 1.79
CA GLY A 10 1.35 -20.02 0.53
C GLY A 10 0.00 -19.33 0.71
N LYS A 11 -0.27 -18.82 1.92
CA LYS A 11 -1.42 -17.98 2.23
C LYS A 11 -0.94 -16.72 2.93
N ASP A 12 -1.70 -15.66 2.71
CA ASP A 12 -1.51 -14.42 3.43
C ASP A 12 -2.36 -14.41 4.70
N GLU A 13 -1.78 -13.91 5.77
CA GLU A 13 -2.44 -13.63 7.03
C GLU A 13 -3.07 -12.24 7.01
N VAL A 14 -4.23 -12.07 7.66
CA VAL A 14 -4.85 -10.74 7.82
C VAL A 14 -4.61 -10.22 9.23
N ILE A 15 -3.99 -9.05 9.36
CA ILE A 15 -3.79 -8.37 10.64
C ILE A 15 -4.80 -7.23 10.78
N ILE A 16 -5.56 -7.25 11.88
CA ILE A 16 -6.62 -6.29 12.17
C ILE A 16 -6.45 -5.73 13.59
N ASP A 17 -6.45 -4.40 13.70
CA ASP A 17 -6.68 -3.72 14.99
C ASP A 17 -8.17 -3.56 15.24
N PHE A 18 -8.65 -4.10 16.36
CA PHE A 18 -10.02 -3.95 16.83
C PHE A 18 -10.18 -2.79 17.83
N GLY A 19 -9.18 -1.90 17.89
CA GLY A 19 -9.17 -0.72 18.73
C GLY A 19 -8.78 -1.03 20.17
N THR A 20 -8.62 0.03 20.98
CA THR A 20 -7.96 -0.01 22.30
C THR A 20 -8.57 -0.96 23.33
N GLN A 21 -9.80 -1.43 23.10
CA GLN A 21 -10.45 -2.42 23.93
C GLN A 21 -10.00 -3.86 23.64
N TYR A 22 -9.64 -4.17 22.39
CA TYR A 22 -9.42 -5.52 21.90
C TYR A 22 -8.01 -5.75 21.33
N GLY A 23 -7.34 -4.69 20.89
CA GLY A 23 -5.98 -4.72 20.35
C GLY A 23 -5.89 -5.36 18.96
N ILE A 24 -4.69 -5.88 18.65
CA ILE A 24 -4.32 -6.40 17.34
C ILE A 24 -4.52 -7.92 17.30
N TRP A 25 -5.13 -8.39 16.24
CA TRP A 25 -5.43 -9.79 16.00
C TRP A 25 -5.02 -10.20 14.59
N VAL A 26 -4.56 -11.44 14.46
CA VAL A 26 -4.21 -12.07 13.19
C VAL A 26 -5.22 -13.16 12.87
N TRP A 27 -5.79 -13.11 11.67
CA TRP A 27 -6.51 -14.23 11.07
C TRP A 27 -5.50 -15.16 10.41
N MET A 28 -5.07 -16.20 11.14
CA MET A 28 -4.03 -17.12 10.68
C MET A 28 -4.61 -18.16 9.72
N ASN A 29 -3.95 -18.33 8.56
CA ASN A 29 -4.08 -19.46 7.65
C ASN A 29 -5.54 -19.73 7.20
N ASN A 30 -6.33 -18.67 7.10
CA ASN A 30 -7.78 -18.69 6.88
C ASN A 30 -8.58 -19.59 7.84
N ASN A 31 -8.18 -19.67 9.12
CA ASN A 31 -8.74 -20.67 10.02
C ASN A 31 -8.94 -20.19 11.46
N ASN A 32 -8.00 -19.46 12.04
CA ASN A 32 -8.06 -19.12 13.46
C ASN A 32 -7.55 -17.72 13.79
N TRP A 33 -8.28 -17.05 14.67
CA TRP A 33 -7.86 -15.79 15.28
C TRP A 33 -6.80 -16.01 16.35
N VAL A 34 -5.69 -15.27 16.25
CA VAL A 34 -4.62 -15.21 17.25
C VAL A 34 -4.48 -13.75 17.68
N GLN A 35 -4.52 -13.47 18.98
CA GLN A 35 -4.25 -12.12 19.46
C GLN A 35 -2.74 -11.85 19.40
N LEU A 36 -2.34 -10.87 18.60
CA LEU A 36 -0.93 -10.46 18.47
C LEU A 36 -0.53 -9.58 19.65
N HIS A 37 -1.35 -8.57 19.96
CA HIS A 37 -1.07 -7.66 21.05
C HIS A 37 -2.35 -7.01 21.61
N THR A 38 -2.33 -6.58 22.87
CA THR A 38 -3.49 -5.97 23.51
C THR A 38 -3.60 -4.46 23.29
N LEU A 39 -2.50 -3.80 22.93
CA LEU A 39 -2.52 -2.38 22.55
C LEU A 39 -2.97 -2.23 21.10
N SER A 40 -3.57 -1.08 20.79
CA SER A 40 -3.76 -0.65 19.41
C SER A 40 -2.51 0.06 18.90
N PRO A 41 -2.20 -0.10 17.61
CA PRO A 41 -1.10 0.60 16.96
C PRO A 41 -1.55 1.97 16.46
N ASP A 42 -0.61 2.90 16.35
CA ASP A 42 -0.80 4.15 15.60
C ASP A 42 -0.54 3.88 14.10
N THR A 43 0.47 3.07 13.77
CA THR A 43 0.73 2.56 12.41
C THR A 43 1.31 1.14 12.44
N LEU A 44 1.12 0.40 11.35
CA LEU A 44 1.57 -0.99 11.20
C LEU A 44 1.88 -1.30 9.73
N VAL A 45 3.02 -1.95 9.48
CA VAL A 45 3.48 -2.42 8.15
C VAL A 45 4.08 -3.81 8.25
N MET A 46 4.29 -4.46 7.10
CA MET A 46 4.86 -5.80 7.00
C MET A 46 5.93 -5.86 5.93
N GLY A 47 6.97 -6.66 6.16
CA GLY A 47 8.02 -6.95 5.18
C GLY A 47 9.03 -7.96 5.72
N ASP A 48 9.73 -8.65 4.83
CA ASP A 48 10.76 -9.66 5.15
C ASP A 48 12.09 -8.98 5.49
N ILE A 49 12.20 -8.45 6.70
CA ILE A 49 13.36 -7.66 7.13
C ILE A 49 14.56 -8.51 7.55
N ASP A 50 14.50 -9.84 7.42
CA ASP A 50 15.65 -10.72 7.66
C ASP A 50 15.89 -11.77 6.55
N ASN A 51 15.18 -11.65 5.42
CA ASN A 51 15.30 -12.45 4.21
C ASN A 51 15.15 -13.96 4.51
N ASN A 52 14.07 -14.31 5.22
CA ASN A 52 13.70 -15.70 5.50
C ASN A 52 12.48 -16.20 4.69
N GLY A 53 11.92 -15.32 3.87
CA GLY A 53 10.71 -15.46 3.08
C GLY A 53 9.43 -15.15 3.85
N LYS A 54 9.51 -14.77 5.13
CA LYS A 54 8.36 -14.41 5.97
C LYS A 54 8.41 -12.94 6.32
N ASP A 55 7.26 -12.31 6.25
CA ASP A 55 7.09 -10.95 6.71
C ASP A 55 7.15 -10.86 8.24
N GLU A 56 7.90 -9.89 8.69
CA GLU A 56 7.81 -9.35 10.03
C GLU A 56 6.70 -8.32 10.15
N VAL A 57 6.06 -8.25 11.33
CA VAL A 57 5.10 -7.18 11.63
C VAL A 57 5.82 -6.04 12.33
N ILE A 58 5.94 -4.88 11.69
CA ILE A 58 6.52 -3.67 12.29
C ILE A 58 5.38 -2.76 12.75
N ILE A 59 5.39 -2.41 14.03
CA ILE A 59 4.27 -1.77 14.71
C ILE A 59 4.77 -0.58 15.50
N ASP A 60 4.16 0.60 15.29
CA ASP A 60 4.26 1.69 16.24
C ASP A 60 3.11 1.61 17.25
N PHE A 61 3.45 1.53 18.54
CA PHE A 61 2.49 1.57 19.64
C PHE A 61 2.26 2.99 20.19
N GLY A 62 2.79 4.01 19.52
CA GLY A 62 2.68 5.40 19.90
C GLY A 62 3.56 5.75 21.11
N GLU A 63 3.55 7.01 21.52
CA GLU A 63 4.28 7.47 22.70
C GLU A 63 3.69 6.88 24.01
N PRO A 64 4.52 6.36 24.94
CA PRO A 64 5.99 6.40 24.98
C PRO A 64 6.67 5.10 24.49
N TYR A 65 5.97 4.26 23.75
CA TYR A 65 6.41 2.90 23.40
C TYR A 65 7.23 2.82 22.12
N GLY A 66 6.87 3.63 21.11
CA GLY A 66 7.53 3.67 19.81
C GLY A 66 7.36 2.38 18.99
N ILE A 67 8.37 2.11 18.16
CA ILE A 67 8.36 1.06 17.13
C ILE A 67 8.91 -0.26 17.67
N TRP A 68 8.16 -1.33 17.43
CA TRP A 68 8.47 -2.71 17.76
C TRP A 68 8.27 -3.62 16.55
N VAL A 69 9.09 -4.65 16.45
CA VAL A 69 9.00 -5.67 15.42
C VAL A 69 8.60 -7.00 16.05
N TRP A 70 7.56 -7.63 15.52
CA TRP A 70 7.22 -9.01 15.81
C TRP A 70 8.01 -9.93 14.86
N MET A 71 9.22 -10.28 15.30
CA MET A 71 10.19 -11.05 14.54
C MET A 71 9.76 -12.51 14.38
N ASN A 72 9.67 -12.99 13.13
CA ASN A 72 9.49 -14.40 12.77
C ASN A 72 8.32 -15.08 13.51
N ASN A 73 7.24 -14.34 13.72
CA ASN A 73 6.07 -14.77 14.48
C ASN A 73 6.37 -15.33 15.91
N ASN A 74 7.43 -14.86 16.57
CA ASN A 74 7.87 -15.49 17.83
C ASN A 74 8.51 -14.54 18.85
N ASN A 75 9.15 -13.44 18.43
CA ASN A 75 9.87 -12.58 19.37
C ASN A 75 9.65 -11.09 19.10
N TRP A 76 9.39 -10.33 20.17
CA TRP A 76 9.34 -8.87 20.09
C TRP A 76 10.74 -8.26 20.15
N VAL A 77 11.07 -7.42 19.18
CA VAL A 77 12.30 -6.62 19.13
C VAL A 77 11.92 -5.16 19.16
N HIS A 78 12.44 -4.40 20.13
CA HIS A 78 12.25 -2.94 20.17
C HIS A 78 13.16 -2.31 19.11
N LEU A 79 12.57 -1.65 18.11
CA LEU A 79 13.31 -1.02 17.03
C LEU A 79 13.72 0.42 17.39
N HIS A 80 12.75 1.24 17.81
CA HIS A 80 13.03 2.65 18.10
C HIS A 80 12.01 3.23 19.10
N SER A 81 12.42 4.19 19.92
CA SER A 81 11.56 4.74 20.98
C SER A 81 10.68 5.91 20.54
N VAL A 82 10.96 6.52 19.39
CA VAL A 82 10.18 7.63 18.83
C VAL A 82 9.06 7.04 17.97
N SER A 83 7.84 7.48 18.21
CA SER A 83 6.68 7.18 17.36
C SER A 83 6.79 7.95 16.03
N PRO A 84 6.75 7.27 14.87
CA PRO A 84 6.78 7.90 13.56
C PRO A 84 5.40 8.41 13.11
N ASP A 85 5.39 9.34 12.17
CA ASP A 85 4.17 9.79 11.49
C ASP A 85 3.70 8.75 10.44
N SER A 86 4.64 8.06 9.79
CA SER A 86 4.35 6.95 8.85
C SER A 86 5.52 5.99 8.67
N MET A 87 5.23 4.78 8.16
CA MET A 87 6.23 3.76 7.81
C MET A 87 5.81 3.05 6.52
N VAL A 88 6.78 2.59 5.74
CA VAL A 88 6.63 1.64 4.62
C VAL A 88 7.82 0.70 4.56
N THR A 89 7.70 -0.39 3.81
CA THR A 89 8.70 -1.46 3.68
C THR A 89 8.95 -1.80 2.22
N GLY A 90 10.16 -2.17 1.87
CA GLY A 90 10.51 -2.67 0.54
C GLY A 90 12.01 -2.89 0.38
N ASP A 91 12.40 -3.75 -0.55
CA ASP A 91 13.80 -4.04 -0.87
C ASP A 91 14.37 -2.93 -1.74
N ILE A 92 14.99 -1.93 -1.11
CA ILE A 92 15.51 -0.76 -1.82
C ILE A 92 16.97 -0.92 -2.23
N ASP A 93 17.60 -2.08 -2.04
CA ASP A 93 18.97 -2.33 -2.50
C ASP A 93 19.17 -3.65 -3.26
N ASN A 94 18.07 -4.35 -3.56
CA ASN A 94 17.97 -5.58 -4.34
C ASN A 94 18.82 -6.70 -3.74
N ASN A 95 18.56 -7.00 -2.46
CA ASN A 95 19.20 -8.09 -1.72
C ASN A 95 18.22 -9.14 -1.17
N ASP A 96 16.95 -9.05 -1.58
CA ASP A 96 15.78 -9.82 -1.13
C ASP A 96 15.39 -9.59 0.35
N GLN A 97 15.88 -8.52 0.98
CA GLN A 97 15.54 -8.13 2.34
C GLN A 97 14.83 -6.77 2.32
N ASP A 98 13.66 -6.69 2.95
CA ASP A 98 12.97 -5.42 3.05
C ASP A 98 13.66 -4.47 4.02
N GLU A 99 13.83 -3.23 3.58
CA GLU A 99 14.12 -2.09 4.43
C GLU A 99 12.85 -1.54 5.08
N VAL A 100 13.01 -0.83 6.21
CA VAL A 100 11.92 -0.05 6.82
C VAL A 100 12.21 1.45 6.61
N ILE A 101 11.37 2.11 5.82
CA ILE A 101 11.43 3.55 5.57
C ILE A 101 10.45 4.24 6.52
N ILE A 102 10.95 5.18 7.32
CA ILE A 102 10.26 5.70 8.49
C ILE A 102 10.30 7.23 8.46
N ASP A 103 9.13 7.88 8.49
CA ASP A 103 9.04 9.31 8.74
C ASP A 103 8.91 9.58 10.23
N PHE A 104 9.95 10.16 10.83
CA PHE A 104 9.92 10.62 12.23
C PHE A 104 9.37 12.05 12.37
N GLY A 105 8.62 12.50 11.37
CA GLY A 105 7.93 13.78 11.33
C GLY A 105 8.87 14.97 11.10
N THR A 106 8.28 16.16 11.04
CA THR A 106 8.96 17.42 10.66
C THR A 106 10.23 17.75 11.47
N GLN A 107 10.39 17.18 12.65
CA GLN A 107 11.58 17.38 13.48
C GLN A 107 12.80 16.59 12.99
N TYR A 108 12.59 15.39 12.46
CA TYR A 108 13.65 14.43 12.19
C TYR A 108 13.75 14.04 10.71
N GLY A 109 12.63 14.11 9.98
CA GLY A 109 12.50 13.73 8.57
C GLY A 109 12.47 12.21 8.37
N ILE A 110 12.79 11.80 7.14
CA ILE A 110 12.73 10.40 6.71
C ILE A 110 14.05 9.69 6.96
N TRP A 111 13.97 8.51 7.55
CA TRP A 111 15.08 7.61 7.84
C TRP A 111 14.79 6.20 7.30
N ILE A 112 15.84 5.46 7.02
CA ILE A 112 15.80 4.07 6.55
C ILE A 112 16.50 3.21 7.59
N TRP A 113 15.83 2.15 8.03
CA TRP A 113 16.46 1.04 8.75
C TRP A 113 16.98 0.03 7.73
N MET A 114 18.22 0.24 7.31
CA MET A 114 18.92 -0.47 6.25
C MET A 114 19.36 -1.86 6.72
N ASN A 115 18.97 -2.91 5.97
CA ASN A 115 19.43 -4.29 6.14
C ASN A 115 19.36 -4.77 7.60
N ASN A 116 18.33 -4.35 8.33
CA ASN A 116 18.10 -4.66 9.73
C ASN A 116 19.29 -4.37 10.69
N ASN A 117 20.11 -3.36 10.38
CA ASN A 117 21.33 -3.10 11.15
C ASN A 117 21.80 -1.63 11.17
N ASN A 118 21.49 -0.84 10.14
CA ASN A 118 22.02 0.52 10.03
C ASN A 118 20.91 1.55 9.84
N TRP A 119 21.05 2.71 10.48
CA TRP A 119 20.15 3.85 10.25
C TRP A 119 20.76 4.81 9.24
N GLU A 120 20.04 5.09 8.16
CA GLU A 120 20.42 6.04 7.14
C GLU A 120 19.38 7.14 7.04
N LYS A 121 19.84 8.40 6.93
CA LYS A 121 18.90 9.51 6.75
C LYS A 121 18.63 9.69 5.28
N LEU A 122 17.37 9.52 4.87
CA LEU A 122 16.94 9.71 3.49
C LEU A 122 16.68 11.20 3.19
N HIS A 123 15.89 11.87 4.02
CA HIS A 123 15.49 13.25 3.76
C HIS A 123 15.21 14.06 5.03
N ASN A 124 15.24 15.39 4.93
CA ASN A 124 14.96 16.28 6.07
C ASN A 124 13.48 16.67 6.19
N LEU A 125 12.73 16.62 5.09
CA LEU A 125 11.29 16.87 5.10
C LEU A 125 10.54 15.66 5.63
N SER A 126 9.35 15.89 6.16
CA SER A 126 8.36 14.87 6.48
C SER A 126 7.31 14.89 5.36
N PRO A 127 6.98 13.73 4.78
CA PRO A 127 5.99 13.59 3.72
C PRO A 127 4.55 13.55 4.25
N GLU A 128 3.59 13.76 3.34
CA GLU A 128 2.18 13.49 3.59
C GLU A 128 1.85 11.99 3.37
N SER A 129 2.56 11.32 2.45
CA SER A 129 2.48 9.87 2.25
C SER A 129 3.74 9.29 1.61
N MET A 130 3.95 7.98 1.78
CA MET A 130 5.01 7.20 1.14
C MET A 130 4.46 5.85 0.68
N VAL A 131 5.03 5.31 -0.39
CA VAL A 131 4.92 3.90 -0.81
C VAL A 131 6.25 3.44 -1.40
N THR A 132 6.40 2.14 -1.56
CA THR A 132 7.52 1.45 -2.18
C THR A 132 7.02 0.62 -3.35
N ALA A 133 7.77 0.58 -4.45
CA ALA A 133 7.40 -0.15 -5.66
C ALA A 133 8.59 -0.25 -6.63
N ASP A 134 8.70 -1.33 -7.40
CA ASP A 134 9.67 -1.42 -8.50
C ASP A 134 9.11 -0.74 -9.76
N ILE A 135 9.22 0.60 -9.80
CA ILE A 135 8.65 1.36 -10.90
C ILE A 135 9.53 1.38 -12.13
N ASP A 136 10.71 0.75 -12.18
CA ASP A 136 11.55 0.70 -13.39
C ASP A 136 11.90 -0.71 -13.87
N GLY A 137 11.37 -1.73 -13.19
CA GLY A 137 11.39 -3.15 -13.57
C GLY A 137 12.76 -3.79 -13.38
N ASN A 138 13.50 -3.38 -12.34
CA ASN A 138 14.85 -3.86 -12.07
C ASN A 138 14.98 -4.73 -10.80
N GLU A 139 13.84 -5.11 -10.22
CA GLU A 139 13.68 -5.90 -8.99
C GLU A 139 14.11 -5.16 -7.72
N GLN A 140 14.45 -3.86 -7.80
CA GLN A 140 14.73 -2.97 -6.66
C GLN A 140 13.54 -2.04 -6.45
N ASN A 141 13.01 -1.98 -5.23
CA ASN A 141 11.98 -1.01 -4.93
C ASN A 141 12.55 0.41 -4.88
N ASP A 142 11.80 1.32 -5.48
CA ASP A 142 11.93 2.76 -5.33
C ASP A 142 11.03 3.26 -4.20
N VAL A 143 11.35 4.43 -3.64
CA VAL A 143 10.48 5.08 -2.63
C VAL A 143 9.75 6.26 -3.29
N ILE A 144 8.43 6.17 -3.41
CA ILE A 144 7.58 7.23 -3.92
C ILE A 144 7.01 8.01 -2.73
N ILE A 145 7.19 9.32 -2.77
CA ILE A 145 7.00 10.20 -1.62
C ILE A 145 6.20 11.43 -2.05
N ASP A 146 5.07 11.67 -1.41
CA ASP A 146 4.38 12.95 -1.51
C ASP A 146 4.89 13.91 -0.44
N PHE A 147 5.57 14.97 -0.86
CA PHE A 147 6.03 16.05 0.03
C PHE A 147 5.01 17.18 0.18
N GLY A 148 3.76 16.90 -0.14
CA GLY A 148 2.65 17.82 0.02
C GLY A 148 2.55 18.83 -1.11
N THR A 149 1.51 19.66 -1.06
CA THR A 149 1.16 20.65 -2.10
C THR A 149 2.28 21.63 -2.49
N GLN A 150 3.34 21.75 -1.67
CA GLN A 150 4.49 22.62 -1.95
C GLN A 150 5.51 21.98 -2.91
N TYR A 151 5.66 20.67 -2.89
CA TYR A 151 6.72 19.95 -3.60
C TYR A 151 6.19 18.82 -4.50
N GLY A 152 4.97 18.35 -4.25
CA GLY A 152 4.33 17.26 -4.97
C GLY A 152 5.04 15.93 -4.73
N ILE A 153 4.95 15.06 -5.74
CA ILE A 153 5.38 13.67 -5.68
C ILE A 153 6.79 13.53 -6.25
N TRP A 154 7.65 12.88 -5.48
CA TRP A 154 9.03 12.58 -5.79
C TRP A 154 9.32 11.10 -5.62
N ILE A 155 10.27 10.60 -6.40
CA ILE A 155 10.73 9.22 -6.35
C ILE A 155 12.21 9.25 -5.94
N TRP A 156 12.55 8.52 -4.88
CA TRP A 156 13.92 8.11 -4.60
C TRP A 156 14.21 6.84 -5.39
N MET A 157 14.79 7.04 -6.57
CA MET A 157 14.98 6.01 -7.59
C MET A 157 16.32 5.30 -7.41
N ASN A 158 16.28 3.97 -7.41
CA ASN A 158 17.41 3.04 -7.35
C ASN A 158 18.35 3.33 -6.19
N ASN A 159 17.76 3.75 -5.07
CA ASN A 159 18.45 4.20 -3.88
C ASN A 159 19.59 5.21 -4.13
N ASN A 160 19.42 6.08 -5.14
CA ASN A 160 20.52 6.93 -5.60
C ASN A 160 20.12 8.29 -6.16
N ASN A 161 18.96 8.44 -6.80
CA ASN A 161 18.57 9.69 -7.46
C ASN A 161 17.16 10.13 -7.11
N TRP A 162 16.95 11.43 -6.92
CA TRP A 162 15.61 12.01 -6.82
C TRP A 162 15.07 12.34 -8.21
N VAL A 163 13.86 11.88 -8.52
CA VAL A 163 13.10 12.19 -9.74
C VAL A 163 11.75 12.77 -9.34
N GLN A 164 11.38 13.93 -9.88
CA GLN A 164 10.06 14.49 -9.65
C GLN A 164 9.04 13.78 -10.54
N LEU A 165 8.04 13.14 -9.92
CA LEU A 165 6.95 12.47 -10.64
C LEU A 165 5.87 13.48 -11.05
N HIS A 166 5.40 14.29 -10.11
CA HIS A 166 4.35 15.28 -10.38
C HIS A 166 4.40 16.46 -9.40
N THR A 167 3.87 17.62 -9.78
CA THR A 167 3.85 18.83 -8.93
C THR A 167 2.64 18.92 -8.00
N LEU A 168 1.62 18.08 -8.21
CA LEU A 168 0.43 18.03 -7.36
C LEU A 168 0.64 17.02 -6.24
N SER A 169 0.10 17.30 -5.05
CA SER A 169 -0.18 16.26 -4.05
C SER A 169 -1.33 15.38 -4.54
N PRO A 170 -1.25 14.07 -4.29
CA PRO A 170 -2.39 13.17 -4.38
C PRO A 170 -3.24 13.21 -3.10
N ASP A 171 -4.52 12.89 -3.23
CA ASP A 171 -5.38 12.56 -2.08
C ASP A 171 -5.10 11.12 -1.62
N THR A 172 -4.78 10.21 -2.55
CA THR A 172 -4.35 8.84 -2.28
C THR A 172 -3.53 8.28 -3.45
N LEU A 173 -2.65 7.32 -3.18
CA LEU A 173 -1.85 6.63 -4.17
C LEU A 173 -1.67 5.15 -3.79
N VAL A 174 -1.68 4.26 -4.79
CA VAL A 174 -1.41 2.83 -4.66
C VAL A 174 -0.53 2.36 -5.83
N ILE A 175 0.06 1.18 -5.69
CA ILE A 175 1.03 0.61 -6.65
C ILE A 175 0.59 -0.78 -7.08
N GLY A 176 1.00 -1.23 -8.25
CA GLY A 176 0.84 -2.64 -8.66
C GLY A 176 1.18 -2.85 -10.13
N ASP A 177 1.50 -4.09 -10.49
CA ASP A 177 1.80 -4.49 -11.87
C ASP A 177 0.50 -4.69 -12.66
N ILE A 178 -0.04 -3.61 -13.20
CA ILE A 178 -1.36 -3.63 -13.84
C ILE A 178 -1.30 -3.95 -15.34
N ASP A 179 -0.14 -4.35 -15.87
CA ASP A 179 -0.02 -4.85 -17.25
C ASP A 179 0.82 -6.13 -17.40
N ASN A 180 1.21 -6.75 -16.27
CA ASN A 180 1.93 -8.03 -16.15
C ASN A 180 3.31 -7.98 -16.81
N ASN A 181 4.04 -6.88 -16.62
CA ASN A 181 5.39 -6.67 -17.13
C ASN A 181 6.48 -6.74 -16.04
N HIS A 182 6.09 -7.02 -14.79
CA HIS A 182 6.93 -7.03 -13.58
C HIS A 182 7.51 -5.66 -13.21
N GLN A 183 6.82 -4.59 -13.60
CA GLN A 183 7.10 -3.20 -13.25
C GLN A 183 5.83 -2.63 -12.62
N ASP A 184 5.95 -2.07 -11.43
CA ASP A 184 4.81 -1.47 -10.75
C ASP A 184 4.40 -0.14 -11.41
N GLU A 185 3.10 -0.01 -11.67
CA GLU A 185 2.48 1.26 -11.98
C GLU A 185 2.12 2.05 -10.72
N VAL A 186 2.03 3.38 -10.86
CA VAL A 186 1.52 4.25 -9.79
C VAL A 186 0.13 4.74 -10.14
N ILE A 187 -0.88 4.34 -9.35
CA ILE A 187 -2.27 4.75 -9.49
C ILE A 187 -2.54 5.85 -8.47
N ILE A 188 -2.96 7.02 -8.95
CA ILE A 188 -2.99 8.26 -8.16
C ILE A 188 -4.34 8.94 -8.29
N ASP A 189 -4.97 9.25 -7.17
CA ASP A 189 -6.08 10.20 -7.14
C ASP A 189 -5.56 11.61 -6.90
N PHE A 190 -5.75 12.49 -7.88
CA PHE A 190 -5.46 13.92 -7.77
C PHE A 190 -6.69 14.74 -7.31
N GLY A 191 -7.62 14.06 -6.64
CA GLY A 191 -8.83 14.60 -6.06
C GLY A 191 -9.89 14.97 -7.09
N THR A 192 -11.01 15.51 -6.60
CA THR A 192 -12.22 15.80 -7.41
C THR A 192 -12.01 16.69 -8.65
N GLN A 193 -10.89 17.41 -8.74
CA GLN A 193 -10.58 18.25 -9.89
C GLN A 193 -10.06 17.45 -11.09
N TYR A 194 -9.24 16.44 -10.84
CA TYR A 194 -8.47 15.71 -11.87
C TYR A 194 -8.82 14.23 -11.93
N GLY A 195 -9.37 13.67 -10.85
CA GLY A 195 -9.71 12.26 -10.73
C GLY A 195 -8.47 11.37 -10.62
N ILE A 196 -8.65 10.13 -11.04
CA ILE A 196 -7.68 9.05 -10.90
C ILE A 196 -6.90 8.88 -12.20
N TRP A 197 -5.58 8.81 -12.07
CA TRP A 197 -4.62 8.67 -13.15
C TRP A 197 -3.65 7.53 -12.85
N ILE A 198 -3.06 6.97 -13.90
CA ILE A 198 -2.03 5.94 -13.80
C ILE A 198 -0.76 6.47 -14.44
N TRP A 199 0.35 6.33 -13.75
CA TRP A 199 1.69 6.49 -14.31
C TRP A 199 2.16 5.13 -14.84
N MET A 200 1.89 4.88 -16.12
CA MET A 200 2.21 3.63 -16.83
C MET A 200 3.70 3.54 -17.14
N ASN A 201 4.32 2.41 -16.76
CA ASN A 201 5.64 1.96 -17.21
C ASN A 201 6.72 3.05 -17.08
N ASN A 202 6.66 3.83 -16.00
CA ASN A 202 7.54 4.97 -15.74
C ASN A 202 7.64 6.02 -16.86
N ASN A 203 6.59 6.19 -17.67
CA ASN A 203 6.72 7.00 -18.88
C ASN A 203 5.48 7.76 -19.32
N ASN A 204 4.27 7.20 -19.13
CA ASN A 204 3.05 7.82 -19.66
C ASN A 204 1.98 7.98 -18.59
N TRP A 205 1.31 9.13 -18.59
CA TRP A 205 0.08 9.32 -17.82
C TRP A 205 -1.12 8.81 -18.61
N GLU A 206 -1.88 7.90 -18.01
CA GLU A 206 -3.15 7.41 -18.53
C GLU A 206 -4.29 7.76 -17.57
N PRO A 207 -5.40 8.33 -18.07
CA PRO A 207 -6.51 8.65 -17.21
C PRO A 207 -7.34 7.40 -16.89
N LEU A 208 -7.63 7.15 -15.61
CA LEU A 208 -8.38 5.96 -15.18
C LEU A 208 -9.86 6.25 -14.96
N HIS A 209 -10.20 7.26 -14.15
CA HIS A 209 -11.59 7.60 -13.85
C HIS A 209 -11.72 9.02 -13.31
N SER A 210 -12.86 9.68 -13.57
CA SER A 210 -13.08 11.09 -13.17
C SER A 210 -13.51 11.29 -11.71
N VAL A 211 -14.03 10.25 -11.06
CA VAL A 211 -14.52 10.31 -9.66
C VAL A 211 -13.38 9.95 -8.71
N SER A 212 -13.12 10.82 -7.75
CA SER A 212 -12.17 10.57 -6.65
C SER A 212 -12.74 9.49 -5.70
N PRO A 213 -11.90 8.54 -5.23
CA PRO A 213 -12.35 7.41 -4.43
C PRO A 213 -12.31 7.70 -2.93
N ASP A 214 -13.08 6.92 -2.16
CA ASP A 214 -12.95 6.87 -0.70
C ASP A 214 -11.75 5.97 -0.29
N SER A 215 -11.41 4.97 -1.10
CA SER A 215 -10.24 4.09 -0.91
C SER A 215 -9.87 3.35 -2.21
N MET A 216 -8.58 3.08 -2.42
CA MET A 216 -8.07 2.23 -3.50
C MET A 216 -7.14 1.16 -2.91
N VAL A 217 -7.11 -0.01 -3.55
CA VAL A 217 -6.11 -1.06 -3.39
C VAL A 217 -5.90 -1.77 -4.72
N THR A 218 -4.78 -2.45 -4.87
CA THR A 218 -4.43 -3.28 -6.02
C THR A 218 -4.25 -4.73 -5.59
N GLY A 219 -4.44 -5.67 -6.50
CA GLY A 219 -4.08 -7.05 -6.27
C GLY A 219 -4.65 -7.96 -7.35
N ASP A 220 -3.95 -9.04 -7.63
CA ASP A 220 -4.38 -10.09 -8.57
C ASP A 220 -5.57 -10.90 -8.01
N ILE A 221 -6.80 -10.52 -8.36
CA ILE A 221 -8.01 -11.18 -7.83
C ILE A 221 -8.50 -12.35 -8.69
N ASP A 222 -7.98 -12.49 -9.91
CA ASP A 222 -8.25 -13.64 -10.80
C ASP A 222 -7.07 -14.62 -10.94
N ASN A 223 -5.96 -14.35 -10.24
CA ASN A 223 -4.75 -15.18 -10.16
C ASN A 223 -4.04 -15.36 -11.52
N ASN A 224 -3.97 -14.31 -12.33
CA ASN A 224 -3.30 -14.34 -13.63
C ASN A 224 -1.88 -13.71 -13.66
N GLY A 225 -1.44 -13.15 -12.53
CA GLY A 225 -0.17 -12.44 -12.35
C GLY A 225 -0.22 -10.94 -12.65
N GLN A 226 -1.37 -10.40 -13.06
CA GLN A 226 -1.63 -8.98 -13.26
C GLN A 226 -2.44 -8.46 -12.08
N ASP A 227 -2.03 -7.33 -11.50
CA ASP A 227 -2.83 -6.68 -10.47
C ASP A 227 -4.08 -6.03 -11.07
N ASP A 228 -5.21 -6.28 -10.41
CA ASP A 228 -6.45 -5.57 -10.66
C ASP A 228 -6.52 -4.31 -9.80
N ILE A 229 -7.24 -3.28 -10.26
CA ILE A 229 -7.43 -2.04 -9.49
C ILE A 229 -8.80 -2.08 -8.81
N ILE A 230 -8.84 -2.13 -7.47
CA ILE A 230 -10.07 -2.14 -6.68
C ILE A 230 -10.28 -0.78 -6.03
N ILE A 231 -11.45 -0.20 -6.26
CA ILE A 231 -11.78 1.17 -5.87
C ILE A 231 -13.11 1.19 -5.14
N ASP A 232 -13.13 1.74 -3.93
CA ASP A 232 -14.35 2.17 -3.27
C ASP A 232 -14.67 3.61 -3.69
N PHE A 233 -15.73 3.78 -4.47
CA PHE A 233 -16.26 5.09 -4.86
C PHE A 233 -17.30 5.61 -3.86
N GLY A 234 -17.21 5.14 -2.61
CA GLY A 234 -18.00 5.58 -1.48
C GLY A 234 -19.44 5.11 -1.51
N THR A 235 -20.23 5.57 -0.55
CA THR A 235 -21.61 5.10 -0.33
C THR A 235 -22.57 5.27 -1.52
N GLN A 236 -22.21 6.09 -2.52
CA GLN A 236 -23.02 6.29 -3.73
C GLN A 236 -22.86 5.14 -4.74
N TYR A 237 -21.65 4.63 -4.91
CA TYR A 237 -21.30 3.72 -6.00
C TYR A 237 -20.75 2.37 -5.50
N GLY A 238 -20.22 2.31 -4.28
CA GLY A 238 -19.65 1.11 -3.67
C GLY A 238 -18.29 0.74 -4.24
N ILE A 239 -17.96 -0.55 -4.13
CA ILE A 239 -16.68 -1.15 -4.53
C ILE A 239 -16.77 -1.65 -5.98
N TRP A 240 -15.83 -1.22 -6.79
CA TRP A 240 -15.63 -1.62 -8.17
C TRP A 240 -14.22 -2.14 -8.38
N VAL A 241 -14.05 -3.02 -9.35
CA VAL A 241 -12.75 -3.49 -9.82
C VAL A 241 -12.60 -3.18 -11.29
N ARG A 242 -11.41 -2.72 -11.68
CA ARG A 242 -10.97 -2.65 -13.07
C ARG A 242 -10.15 -3.91 -13.37
N MET A 243 -10.85 -4.94 -13.81
CA MET A 243 -10.26 -6.26 -14.12
C MET A 243 -9.25 -6.14 -15.27
N ASN A 244 -8.02 -6.58 -15.04
CA ASN A 244 -6.95 -6.69 -16.04
C ASN A 244 -6.75 -5.41 -16.84
N ASN A 245 -6.81 -4.26 -16.14
CA ASN A 245 -6.77 -2.92 -16.71
C ASN A 245 -7.76 -2.69 -17.89
N SER A 246 -8.87 -3.44 -17.94
CA SER A 246 -9.70 -3.52 -19.14
C SER A 246 -11.19 -3.29 -18.90
N THR A 247 -11.78 -3.98 -17.92
CA THR A 247 -13.25 -3.98 -17.72
C THR A 247 -13.61 -3.60 -16.30
N TRP A 248 -14.65 -2.78 -16.15
CA TRP A 248 -15.19 -2.41 -14.84
C TRP A 248 -16.27 -3.38 -14.40
N GLU A 249 -16.10 -3.97 -13.22
CA GLU A 249 -17.09 -4.83 -12.57
C GLU A 249 -17.38 -4.33 -11.15
N GLN A 250 -18.65 -4.38 -10.73
CA GLN A 250 -19.01 -3.99 -9.38
C GLN A 250 -18.85 -5.19 -8.45
N LEU A 251 -17.98 -5.07 -7.44
CA LEU A 251 -17.79 -6.10 -6.41
C LEU A 251 -18.85 -6.00 -5.32
N HIS A 252 -19.19 -4.77 -4.91
CA HIS A 252 -20.12 -4.57 -3.81
C HIS A 252 -20.77 -3.18 -3.85
N SER A 253 -21.98 -3.02 -3.32
CA SER A 253 -22.69 -1.73 -3.30
C SER A 253 -22.54 -0.92 -2.01
N LEU A 254 -21.92 -1.50 -0.98
CA LEU A 254 -21.56 -0.80 0.25
C LEU A 254 -20.09 -0.38 0.22
N SER A 255 -19.83 0.81 0.76
CA SER A 255 -18.49 1.31 1.04
C SER A 255 -17.93 0.71 2.34
N PRO A 256 -16.74 0.09 2.32
CA PRO A 256 -16.06 -0.42 3.50
C PRO A 256 -15.34 0.70 4.26
N LYS A 257 -14.91 0.40 5.48
CA LYS A 257 -14.04 1.31 6.25
C LYS A 257 -12.57 1.21 5.79
N ASN A 258 -12.14 0.03 5.36
CA ASN A 258 -10.79 -0.26 4.88
C ASN A 258 -10.88 -1.40 3.87
N MET A 259 -9.94 -1.44 2.93
CA MET A 259 -9.73 -2.55 1.99
C MET A 259 -8.28 -2.97 2.04
N VAL A 260 -8.03 -4.27 1.85
CA VAL A 260 -6.72 -4.89 1.64
C VAL A 260 -6.93 -6.10 0.73
N THR A 261 -5.89 -6.49 0.02
CA THR A 261 -5.84 -7.62 -0.91
C THR A 261 -4.80 -8.61 -0.44
N GLY A 262 -4.96 -9.89 -0.77
CA GLY A 262 -4.02 -10.94 -0.41
C GLY A 262 -4.60 -12.33 -0.68
N ASN A 263 -3.73 -13.30 -0.90
CA ASN A 263 -4.07 -14.70 -1.14
C ASN A 263 -4.40 -15.42 0.18
N ILE A 264 -5.57 -15.14 0.76
CA ILE A 264 -5.92 -15.64 2.09
C ILE A 264 -6.17 -17.16 2.09
N ASP A 265 -6.68 -17.75 1.01
CA ASP A 265 -7.04 -19.17 0.98
C ASP A 265 -5.97 -20.09 0.36
N GLY A 266 -4.97 -19.53 -0.33
CA GLY A 266 -3.86 -20.25 -0.95
C GLY A 266 -4.29 -21.07 -2.16
N MET A 267 -5.44 -20.74 -2.75
CA MET A 267 -5.97 -21.47 -3.90
C MET A 267 -5.37 -20.92 -5.19
N SER A 268 -4.75 -21.79 -5.99
CA SER A 268 -4.51 -21.49 -7.41
C SER A 268 -5.77 -21.77 -8.23
N GLU A 269 -5.90 -21.14 -9.41
CA GLU A 269 -7.05 -21.19 -10.35
C GLU A 269 -7.73 -22.57 -10.48
N ALA A 270 -7.01 -23.67 -10.29
CA ALA A 270 -7.50 -25.04 -10.49
C ALA A 270 -8.60 -25.51 -9.51
N LEU A 271 -8.95 -24.75 -8.46
CA LEU A 271 -9.90 -25.19 -7.42
C LEU A 271 -10.98 -24.17 -7.02
N ALA A 272 -11.09 -23.02 -7.68
CA ALA A 272 -11.98 -21.90 -7.31
C ALA A 272 -13.50 -22.14 -7.54
N GLU A 273 -14.03 -23.31 -7.18
CA GLU A 273 -15.48 -23.63 -7.26
C GLU A 273 -16.27 -23.36 -5.96
N LEU A 274 -15.68 -22.69 -4.96
CA LEU A 274 -16.39 -22.36 -3.73
C LEU A 274 -16.80 -20.88 -3.71
N ASP A 275 -18.09 -20.66 -3.94
CA ASP A 275 -18.79 -19.39 -3.73
C ASP A 275 -18.66 -18.98 -2.25
N ASN A 276 -17.69 -18.11 -1.97
CA ASN A 276 -17.47 -17.47 -0.67
C ASN A 276 -18.20 -16.12 -0.57
N THR A 277 -19.21 -15.86 -1.42
CA THR A 277 -19.97 -14.62 -1.31
C THR A 277 -20.80 -14.61 -0.03
N MET A 278 -20.46 -13.69 0.88
CA MET A 278 -21.38 -13.32 1.94
C MET A 278 -22.50 -12.50 1.32
N LEU A 279 -23.68 -13.10 1.14
CA LEU A 279 -24.89 -12.41 0.67
C LEU A 279 -25.35 -11.38 1.71
N LEU A 280 -24.78 -10.18 1.64
CA LEU A 280 -25.35 -8.99 2.27
C LEU A 280 -26.58 -8.55 1.46
N PRO A 281 -27.59 -7.91 2.08
CA PRO A 281 -28.71 -7.37 1.32
C PRO A 281 -28.18 -6.40 0.26
N GLU A 282 -28.57 -6.60 -0.99
CA GLU A 282 -28.24 -5.71 -2.11
C GLU A 282 -28.65 -4.27 -1.73
N ALA A 283 -27.66 -3.42 -1.46
CA ALA A 283 -27.90 -1.98 -1.48
C ALA A 283 -27.95 -1.52 -2.94
N ASN A 284 -28.85 -0.59 -3.25
CA ASN A 284 -28.96 -0.02 -4.59
C ASN A 284 -27.85 1.03 -4.78
N ALA A 285 -26.67 0.62 -5.23
CA ALA A 285 -25.66 1.56 -5.73
C ALA A 285 -26.04 2.07 -7.12
N GLU A 286 -25.64 3.30 -7.42
CA GLU A 286 -25.77 3.85 -8.77
C GLU A 286 -24.68 3.23 -9.69
N PRO A 287 -24.95 3.07 -11.01
CA PRO A 287 -23.90 2.69 -11.94
C PRO A 287 -22.84 3.78 -12.03
N LEU A 288 -21.58 3.39 -12.29
CA LEU A 288 -20.51 4.37 -12.50
C LEU A 288 -20.88 5.37 -13.61
N PRO A 289 -20.62 6.67 -13.41
CA PRO A 289 -20.85 7.68 -14.43
C PRO A 289 -19.92 7.45 -15.63
N LYS A 290 -20.27 8.04 -16.77
CA LYS A 290 -19.34 8.09 -17.91
C LYS A 290 -18.24 9.10 -17.63
N ASP A 291 -17.02 8.74 -18.03
CA ASP A 291 -15.83 9.54 -17.80
C ASP A 291 -15.85 10.90 -18.52
N GLU A 292 -15.76 11.97 -17.72
CA GLU A 292 -15.35 13.30 -18.17
C GLU A 292 -14.07 13.68 -17.42
N ILE A 293 -12.92 13.42 -18.03
CA ILE A 293 -11.62 13.52 -17.35
C ILE A 293 -10.98 14.88 -17.64
N THR A 294 -10.52 15.54 -16.59
CA THR A 294 -9.75 16.78 -16.69
C THR A 294 -8.27 16.42 -16.84
N GLU A 295 -7.64 16.88 -17.93
CA GLU A 295 -6.21 16.68 -18.19
C GLU A 295 -5.32 17.20 -17.05
N LEU A 296 -4.26 16.46 -16.73
CA LEU A 296 -3.25 16.88 -15.78
C LEU A 296 -2.47 18.11 -16.29
N PRO A 297 -2.06 19.01 -15.40
CA PRO A 297 -1.15 20.09 -15.76
C PRO A 297 0.24 19.52 -16.13
N LEU A 298 0.97 20.22 -17.01
CA LEU A 298 2.34 19.84 -17.31
C LEU A 298 3.25 20.01 -16.08
N VAL A 299 4.09 19.01 -15.83
CA VAL A 299 5.12 19.05 -14.79
C VAL A 299 6.13 20.15 -15.11
N SER A 300 6.28 21.08 -14.15
CA SER A 300 7.33 22.10 -14.20
C SER A 300 8.48 21.64 -13.31
N PRO A 301 9.74 21.59 -13.79
CA PRO A 301 10.86 21.13 -12.98
C PRO A 301 11.00 21.95 -11.69
N GLN A 302 11.01 21.26 -10.57
CA GLN A 302 11.31 21.80 -9.25
C GLN A 302 12.58 21.16 -8.71
N GLU A 303 13.27 21.83 -7.78
CA GLU A 303 14.34 21.21 -6.99
C GLU A 303 13.77 20.83 -5.63
N LEU A 304 14.07 19.60 -5.18
CA LEU A 304 13.81 19.18 -3.80
C LEU A 304 14.87 19.82 -2.89
N PRO A 305 14.48 20.47 -1.79
CA PRO A 305 15.39 21.28 -0.96
C PRO A 305 16.31 20.48 -0.04
#